data_AF-A0A258C2C9-F1
#
_entry.id   AF-A0A258C2C9-F1
#
_cell.length_a   1.000
_cell.length_b   1.000
_cell.length_c   1.000
_cell.angle_alpha   90.00
_cell.angle_beta   90.00
_cell.angle_gamma   90.00
#
_symmetry.space_group_name_H-M   'P 1'
#
loop_
_entity.id
_entity.type
_entity.pdbx_description
1 polymer ?
#
loop_
_entity_poly.entity_id
_entity_poly.type
_entity_poly.pdbx_seq_one_letter_code
_entity_poly.pdbx_strand_id
1 'polypeptide(L)'
;MRGLLLIILLILTTAPVVADTGSLRAIVSSSNAPPYALFDESGDLAGGISKDILEALASRSTLTLNFLPLPRGRVEHRVQQTLQLMIDDGTIQRILLRYQPAVRNE
;
A
#
# COMPACT_ATOMS: atom_id res chain seq x y z
N MET A 1 -46.89 -19.09 -3.03
CA MET A 1 -46.29 -17.78 -2.68
C MET A 1 -45.24 -17.85 -1.57
N ARG A 2 -45.42 -18.65 -0.50
CA ARG A 2 -44.41 -18.81 0.58
C ARG A 2 -43.04 -19.35 0.13
N GLY A 3 -43.01 -20.31 -0.80
CA GLY A 3 -41.74 -20.87 -1.32
C GLY A 3 -40.91 -19.87 -2.13
N LEU A 4 -41.57 -19.01 -2.92
CA LEU A 4 -40.91 -17.95 -3.68
C LEU A 4 -40.27 -16.90 -2.74
N LEU A 5 -40.96 -16.59 -1.63
CA LEU A 5 -40.49 -15.62 -0.64
C LEU A 5 -39.25 -16.12 0.12
N LEU A 6 -39.15 -17.44 0.37
CA LEU A 6 -37.97 -18.07 0.96
C LEU A 6 -36.77 -18.09 0.01
N ILE A 7 -37.00 -18.31 -1.30
CA ILE A 7 -35.93 -18.27 -2.31
C ILE A 7 -35.39 -16.84 -2.47
N ILE A 8 -36.27 -15.84 -2.50
CA ILE A 8 -35.85 -14.43 -2.56
C ILE A 8 -35.08 -14.03 -1.29
N LEU A 9 -35.50 -14.49 -0.11
CA LEU A 9 -34.79 -14.24 1.15
C LEU A 9 -33.41 -14.92 1.20
N LEU A 10 -33.28 -16.11 0.60
CA LEU A 10 -32.01 -16.85 0.52
C LEU A 10 -31.00 -16.18 -0.43
N ILE A 11 -31.46 -15.52 -1.50
CA ILE A 11 -30.58 -14.81 -2.44
C ILE A 11 -30.09 -13.46 -1.85
N LEU A 12 -30.86 -12.84 -0.94
CA LEU A 12 -30.48 -11.58 -0.31
C LEU A 12 -29.38 -11.70 0.75
N THR A 13 -29.12 -12.90 1.30
CA THR A 13 -28.10 -13.09 2.34
C THR A 13 -26.71 -13.39 1.79
N THR A 14 -26.58 -13.71 0.50
CA THR A 14 -25.28 -13.90 -0.16
C THR A 14 -24.73 -12.58 -0.71
N ALA A 15 -24.66 -11.55 0.15
CA ALA A 15 -23.87 -10.38 -0.20
C ALA A 15 -22.39 -10.80 -0.20
N PRO A 16 -21.66 -10.65 -1.32
CA PRO A 16 -20.22 -10.87 -1.29
C PRO A 16 -19.64 -9.86 -0.31
N VAL A 17 -19.05 -10.35 0.78
CA VAL A 17 -18.15 -9.53 1.59
C VAL A 17 -16.98 -9.20 0.67
N VAL A 18 -17.03 -8.02 0.05
CA VAL A 18 -15.86 -7.47 -0.65
C VAL A 18 -14.81 -7.32 0.43
N ALA A 19 -13.85 -8.23 0.45
CA ALA A 19 -12.67 -8.08 1.28
C ALA A 19 -12.01 -6.77 0.85
N ASP A 20 -11.96 -5.80 1.76
CA ASP A 20 -11.20 -4.57 1.55
C ASP A 20 -9.72 -4.98 1.47
N THR A 21 -9.26 -5.30 0.26
CA THR A 21 -7.85 -5.53 -0.01
C THR A 21 -7.19 -4.17 0.10
N GLY A 22 -6.55 -3.91 1.23
CA GLY A 22 -5.90 -2.64 1.51
C GLY A 22 -4.99 -2.21 0.35
N SER A 23 -4.72 -0.91 0.24
CA SER A 23 -3.87 -0.40 -0.84
C SER A 23 -2.44 -0.17 -0.38
N LEU A 24 -1.46 -0.60 -1.16
CA LEU A 24 -0.07 -0.16 -1.04
C LEU A 24 0.11 1.11 -1.89
N ARG A 25 0.28 2.27 -1.25
CA ARG A 25 0.62 3.52 -1.95
C ARG A 25 2.13 3.63 -2.05
N ALA A 26 2.64 3.68 -3.26
CA ALA A 26 4.07 3.74 -3.51
C ALA A 26 4.46 5.03 -4.24
N ILE A 27 5.64 5.55 -3.90
CA ILE A 27 6.23 6.74 -4.51
C ILE A 27 7.63 6.36 -4.96
N VAL A 28 7.91 6.60 -6.23
CA VAL A 28 9.24 6.45 -6.82
C VAL A 28 9.63 7.79 -7.40
N SER A 29 10.79 8.31 -6.99
CA SER A 29 11.28 9.61 -7.49
C SER A 29 11.65 9.50 -8.96
N SER A 30 11.22 10.46 -9.78
CA SER A 30 11.62 10.56 -11.20
C SER A 30 13.11 10.86 -11.40
N SER A 31 13.84 11.23 -10.34
CA SER A 31 15.29 11.38 -10.38
C SER A 31 16.06 10.05 -10.29
N ASN A 32 15.37 8.93 -10.06
CA ASN A 32 16.02 7.63 -10.02
C ASN A 32 16.34 7.20 -11.45
N ALA A 33 17.63 7.16 -11.79
CA ALA A 33 18.09 6.75 -13.11
C ALA A 33 17.91 5.23 -13.34
N PRO A 34 17.91 4.77 -14.60
CA PRO A 34 18.02 3.35 -14.92
C PRO A 34 19.21 2.69 -14.19
N PRO A 35 19.09 1.43 -13.74
CA PRO A 35 17.96 0.52 -13.89
C PRO A 35 16.92 0.61 -12.76
N TYR A 36 17.04 1.59 -11.85
CA TYR A 36 16.27 1.64 -10.62
C TYR A 36 14.81 2.05 -10.84
N ALA A 37 14.57 2.95 -11.78
CA ALA A 37 13.25 3.37 -12.20
C ALA A 37 13.28 3.76 -13.69
N LEU A 38 12.26 3.36 -14.42
CA LEU A 38 12.03 3.72 -15.81
C LEU A 38 10.67 4.38 -15.89
N PHE A 39 10.61 5.59 -16.43
CA PHE A 39 9.38 6.35 -16.61
C PHE A 39 9.04 6.44 -18.10
N ASP A 40 7.77 6.36 -18.44
CA ASP A 40 7.31 6.58 -19.82
C ASP A 40 7.18 8.07 -20.15
N GLU A 41 6.71 8.37 -21.37
CA GLU A 41 6.51 9.74 -21.86
C GLU A 41 5.45 10.52 -21.05
N SER A 42 4.53 9.83 -20.37
CA SER A 42 3.52 10.43 -19.50
C SER A 42 4.08 10.75 -18.11
N GLY A 43 5.30 10.28 -17.80
CA GLY A 43 5.92 10.40 -16.49
C GLY A 43 5.48 9.32 -15.49
N ASP A 44 4.83 8.26 -15.96
CA ASP A 44 4.39 7.13 -15.14
C ASP A 44 5.48 6.08 -15.02
N LEU A 45 5.51 5.37 -13.89
CA LEU A 45 6.52 4.33 -13.64
C LEU A 45 6.26 3.11 -14.52
N ALA A 46 6.97 3.03 -15.64
CA ALA A 46 6.86 1.98 -16.63
C ALA A 46 7.66 0.72 -16.27
N GLY A 47 8.79 0.85 -15.58
CA GLY A 47 9.69 -0.28 -15.28
C GLY A 47 10.77 0.00 -14.23
N GLY A 48 11.69 -0.95 -14.11
CA GLY A 48 12.88 -0.86 -13.26
C GLY A 48 12.74 -1.59 -11.92
N ILE A 49 13.87 -1.78 -11.24
CA ILE A 49 13.98 -2.60 -10.02
C ILE A 49 12.98 -2.14 -8.94
N SER A 50 12.77 -0.83 -8.79
CA SER A 50 11.83 -0.31 -7.80
C SER A 50 10.40 -0.77 -8.06
N LYS A 51 9.98 -0.81 -9.33
CA LYS A 51 8.64 -1.28 -9.74
C LYS A 51 8.49 -2.77 -9.41
N ASP A 52 9.46 -3.58 -9.83
CA ASP A 52 9.44 -5.03 -9.62
C ASP A 52 9.34 -5.40 -8.12
N ILE A 53 10.08 -4.68 -7.25
CA ILE A 53 10.02 -4.88 -5.80
C ILE A 53 8.64 -4.51 -5.25
N LEU A 54 8.08 -3.38 -5.68
CA LEU A 54 6.78 -2.89 -5.20
C LEU A 54 5.63 -3.79 -5.64
N GLU A 55 5.66 -4.28 -6.88
CA GLU A 55 4.71 -5.24 -7.41
C GLU A 55 4.79 -6.58 -6.66
N ALA A 56 6.01 -7.07 -6.42
CA ALA A 56 6.21 -8.28 -5.63
C ALA A 56 5.70 -8.12 -4.19
N LEU A 57 5.91 -6.97 -3.56
CA LEU A 57 5.42 -6.67 -2.22
C LEU A 57 3.89 -6.63 -2.18
N ALA A 58 3.27 -5.89 -3.11
CA ALA A 58 1.82 -5.79 -3.22
C ALA A 58 1.17 -7.15 -3.42
N SER A 59 1.73 -7.97 -4.32
CA SER A 59 1.27 -9.34 -4.59
C SER A 59 1.32 -10.22 -3.34
N ARG A 60 2.46 -10.23 -2.63
CA ARG A 60 2.64 -11.05 -1.40
C ARG A 60 1.73 -10.61 -0.26
N SER A 61 1.41 -9.33 -0.20
CA SER A 61 0.55 -8.76 0.85
C SER A 61 -0.93 -8.73 0.47
N THR A 62 -1.31 -9.22 -0.73
CA THR A 62 -2.68 -9.12 -1.26
C THR A 62 -3.20 -7.67 -1.25
N LEU A 63 -2.30 -6.72 -1.50
CA LEU A 63 -2.61 -5.29 -1.54
C LEU A 63 -2.72 -4.81 -2.97
N THR A 64 -3.60 -3.85 -3.22
CA THR A 64 -3.64 -3.15 -4.50
C THR A 64 -2.53 -2.10 -4.56
N LEU A 65 -1.62 -2.20 -5.53
CA LEU A 65 -0.54 -1.24 -5.71
C LEU A 65 -1.03 0.02 -6.43
N ASN A 66 -0.87 1.17 -5.77
CA ASN A 66 -1.19 2.48 -6.31
C ASN A 66 0.08 3.34 -6.38
N PHE A 67 0.59 3.55 -7.59
CA PHE A 67 1.70 4.46 -7.82
C PHE A 67 1.23 5.91 -7.78
N LEU A 68 1.98 6.74 -7.05
CA LEU A 68 1.73 8.18 -6.99
C LEU A 68 2.91 8.92 -7.63
N PRO A 69 2.75 9.50 -8.83
CA PRO A 69 3.79 10.31 -9.44
C PRO A 69 3.95 11.58 -8.60
N LEU A 70 5.13 11.75 -8.00
CA LEU A 70 5.48 12.94 -7.23
C LEU A 70 6.82 13.50 -7.71
N PRO A 71 6.91 14.81 -8.00
CA PRO A 71 8.18 15.49 -8.17
C PRO A 71 9.03 15.34 -6.91
N ARG A 72 10.35 15.27 -7.06
CA ARG A 72 11.30 15.09 -5.94
C ARG A 72 11.04 16.05 -4.76
N GLY A 73 10.78 17.33 -5.05
CA GLY A 73 10.49 18.33 -4.01
C GLY A 73 9.23 18.07 -3.18
N ARG A 74 8.36 17.13 -3.58
CA ARG A 74 7.15 16.73 -2.85
C ARG A 74 7.29 15.40 -2.12
N VAL A 75 8.38 14.65 -2.36
CA VAL A 75 8.62 13.35 -1.72
C VAL A 75 8.89 13.54 -0.22
N GLU A 76 9.73 14.50 0.15
CA GLU A 76 10.07 14.77 1.56
C GLU A 76 8.84 15.14 2.39
N HIS A 77 8.05 16.08 1.90
CA HIS A 77 6.79 16.47 2.54
C HIS A 77 5.84 15.27 2.70
N ARG A 78 5.76 14.40 1.68
CA ARG A 78 4.91 13.21 1.74
C ARG A 78 5.43 12.16 2.73
N VAL A 79 6.74 11.99 2.84
CA VAL A 79 7.36 11.14 3.86
C VAL A 79 7.06 11.68 5.25
N GLN A 80 7.23 12.98 5.49
CA GLN A 80 6.88 13.61 6.77
C GLN A 80 5.42 13.40 7.14
N GLN A 81 4.49 13.61 6.20
CA GLN A 81 3.06 13.35 6.43
C GLN A 81 2.78 11.89 6.77
N THR A 82 3.46 10.96 6.09
CA THR A 82 3.29 9.52 6.35
C THR A 82 3.80 9.16 7.74
N LEU A 83 4.96 9.70 8.13
CA LEU A 83 5.50 9.52 9.48
C LEU A 83 4.55 10.10 10.53
N GLN A 84 3.96 11.27 10.30
CA GLN A 84 2.99 11.86 11.23
C GLN A 84 1.77 10.94 11.41
N LEU A 85 1.21 10.41 10.33
CA LEU A 85 0.10 9.44 10.42
C LEU A 85 0.49 8.20 11.22
N MET A 86 1.71 7.69 11.03
CA MET A 86 2.22 6.53 11.78
C MET A 86 2.48 6.84 13.27
N ILE A 87 2.74 8.10 13.62
CA ILE A 87 2.83 8.53 15.02
C ILE A 87 1.42 8.59 15.61
N ASP A 88 0.49 9.22 14.88
CA ASP A 88 -0.89 9.44 15.32
C ASP A 88 -1.65 8.12 15.52
N ASP A 89 -1.41 7.10 14.68
CA ASP A 89 -2.04 5.78 14.78
C ASP A 89 -1.30 4.77 15.69
N GLY A 90 -0.21 5.21 16.32
CA GLY A 90 0.59 4.40 17.25
C GLY A 90 1.50 3.36 16.59
N THR A 91 1.62 3.36 15.25
CA THR A 91 2.50 2.44 14.52
C THR A 91 3.97 2.62 14.92
N ILE A 92 4.45 3.85 15.09
CA ILE A 92 5.83 4.11 15.51
C ILE A 92 6.11 3.50 16.88
N GLN A 93 5.21 3.67 17.85
CA GLN A 93 5.37 3.10 19.19
C GLN A 93 5.41 1.56 19.13
N ARG A 94 4.56 0.94 18.31
CA ARG A 94 4.57 -0.52 18.09
C ARG A 94 5.87 -1.02 17.48
N ILE A 95 6.42 -0.27 16.51
CA ILE A 95 7.73 -0.56 15.93
C ILE A 95 8.82 -0.46 17.00
N LEU A 96 8.87 0.64 17.75
CA LEU A 96 9.89 0.84 18.80
C LEU A 96 9.83 -0.24 19.88
N LEU A 97 8.63 -0.66 20.31
CA LEU A 97 8.45 -1.77 21.25
C LEU A 97 8.99 -3.11 20.70
N ARG A 98 8.85 -3.36 19.39
CA ARG A 98 9.39 -4.56 18.73
C ARG A 98 10.92 -4.61 18.81
N TYR A 99 11.59 -3.46 18.74
CA TYR A 99 13.06 -3.37 18.73
C TYR A 99 13.69 -3.09 20.10
N GLN A 100 12.92 -2.71 21.12
CA GLN A 100 13.42 -2.53 22.50
C GLN A 100 14.21 -3.72 23.09
N PRO A 101 13.87 -5.00 22.83
CA PRO A 101 14.66 -6.13 23.31
C PRO A 101 16.05 -6.23 22.65
N ALA A 102 16.19 -5.78 21.39
CA ALA A 102 17.44 -5.86 20.65
C ALA A 102 18.50 -4.86 21.13
N VAL A 103 18.07 -3.70 21.64
CA VAL A 103 18.96 -2.60 22.09
C VAL A 103 19.48 -2.81 23.53
N ARG A 104 18.87 -3.69 24.32
CA ARG A 104 19.24 -3.91 25.74
C ARG A 104 20.29 -4.99 25.98
N ASN A 105 20.68 -5.73 24.95
CA ASN A 105 21.62 -6.86 25.05
C ASN A 105 23.02 -6.54 24.47
N GLU A 106 23.34 -5.25 24.33
CA GLU A 106 24.67 -4.72 23.96
C GLU A 106 25.30 -4.03 25.18
#